data_AF-A0A942WB22-F1
#
_entry.id   AF-A0A942WB22-F1
#
_cell.length_a   1.000
_cell.length_b   1.000
_cell.length_c   1.000
_cell.angle_alpha   90.00
_cell.angle_beta   90.00
_cell.angle_gamma   90.00
#
_symmetry.space_group_name_H-M   'P 1'
#
loop_
_entity.id
_entity.type
_entity.pdbx_description
1 polymer ?
#
loop_
_entity_poly.entity_id
_entity_poly.type
_entity_poly.pdbx_seq_one_letter_code
_entity_poly.pdbx_strand_id
1 'polypeptide(L)'
;SPYAMSDPNFDTYVSVMHALFALEDQYGLHAYRDESGVPQLMFKDKGHDSLNMLDNIGAWADMYQKFRNEEITEKDYLDWKSQFPAK
;
A
#
# COMPACT_ATOMS: atom_id res chain seq x y z
N SER A 1 -16.17 -6.05 -10.53
CA SER A 1 -14.82 -6.36 -11.05
C SER A 1 -14.39 -7.71 -10.47
N PRO A 2 -13.76 -8.63 -11.23
CA PRO A 2 -13.40 -9.98 -10.77
C PRO A 2 -12.36 -10.02 -9.64
N TYR A 3 -11.90 -8.85 -9.17
CA TYR A 3 -10.87 -8.69 -8.14
C TYR A 3 -11.41 -8.26 -6.78
N ALA A 4 -12.73 -8.23 -6.59
CA ALA A 4 -13.30 -8.03 -5.25
C ALA A 4 -13.17 -9.33 -4.44
N MET A 5 -11.94 -9.64 -3.99
CA MET A 5 -11.76 -10.47 -2.79
C MET A 5 -12.65 -9.84 -1.71
N SER A 6 -13.58 -10.63 -1.18
CA SER A 6 -14.44 -10.31 -0.03
C SER A 6 -13.83 -9.22 0.84
N ASP A 7 -14.50 -8.06 0.93
CA ASP A 7 -14.02 -6.88 1.67
C ASP A 7 -13.29 -7.34 2.92
N PRO A 8 -11.95 -7.15 2.99
CA PRO A 8 -11.22 -7.62 4.15
C PRO A 8 -11.79 -6.89 5.37
N ASN A 9 -12.29 -7.67 6.34
CA ASN A 9 -12.80 -7.10 7.58
C ASN A 9 -11.63 -6.51 8.37
N PHE A 10 -11.57 -5.18 8.44
CA PHE A 10 -10.56 -4.43 9.20
C PHE A 10 -11.11 -3.85 10.51
N ASP A 11 -12.17 -4.44 11.08
CA ASP A 11 -12.85 -3.94 12.28
C ASP A 11 -11.97 -4.02 13.54
N THR A 12 -10.88 -4.80 13.52
CA THR A 12 -9.97 -4.96 14.64
C THR A 12 -8.51 -4.81 14.22
N TYR A 13 -7.65 -4.36 15.14
CA TYR A 13 -6.21 -4.34 14.87
C TYR A 13 -5.64 -5.73 14.57
N VAL A 14 -6.25 -6.79 15.12
CA VAL A 14 -5.84 -8.18 14.88
C VAL A 14 -6.07 -8.56 13.42
N SER A 15 -7.23 -8.22 12.84
CA SER A 15 -7.49 -8.51 11.43
C SER A 15 -6.61 -7.69 10.49
N VAL A 16 -6.28 -6.44 10.86
CA VAL A 16 -5.25 -5.65 10.16
C VAL A 16 -3.89 -6.34 10.19
N MET A 17 -3.44 -6.84 11.35
CA MET A 17 -2.15 -7.54 11.46
C MET A 17 -2.12 -8.82 10.60
N HIS A 18 -3.19 -9.60 10.58
CA HIS A 18 -3.27 -10.78 9.72
C HIS A 18 -3.18 -10.43 8.22
N ALA A 19 -3.77 -9.31 7.80
CA ALA A 19 -3.62 -8.83 6.43
C ALA A 19 -2.17 -8.42 6.12
N LEU A 20 -1.48 -7.75 7.06
CA LEU A 20 -0.06 -7.40 6.90
C LEU A 20 0.83 -8.64 6.79
N PHE A 21 0.57 -9.69 7.58
CA PHE A 21 1.31 -10.96 7.48
C PHE A 21 1.08 -11.65 6.13
N ALA A 22 -0.16 -11.65 5.62
CA ALA A 22 -0.43 -12.17 4.28
C ALA A 22 0.33 -11.39 3.18
N LEU A 23 0.44 -10.07 3.31
CA LEU A 23 1.24 -9.24 2.40
C LEU A 23 2.74 -9.52 2.52
N GLU A 24 3.24 -9.86 3.71
CA GLU A 24 4.63 -10.29 3.91
C GLU A 24 4.92 -11.58 3.14
N ASP A 25 4.06 -12.58 3.30
CA ASP A 25 4.22 -13.88 2.65
C ASP A 25 4.08 -13.81 1.13
N GLN A 26 3.07 -13.09 0.63
CA GLN A 26 2.71 -13.09 -0.79
C GLN A 26 3.44 -12.04 -1.62
N TYR A 27 3.66 -10.84 -1.07
CA TYR A 27 4.15 -9.68 -1.82
C TYR A 27 5.47 -9.11 -1.29
N GLY A 28 6.01 -9.69 -0.20
CA GLY A 28 7.30 -9.27 0.34
C GLY A 28 7.27 -7.98 1.14
N LEU A 29 6.13 -7.66 1.75
CA LEU A 29 6.08 -6.67 2.81
C LEU A 29 6.96 -7.11 3.99
N HIS A 30 7.68 -6.19 4.61
CA HIS A 30 8.49 -6.45 5.78
C HIS A 30 8.40 -5.31 6.77
N ALA A 31 8.35 -5.65 8.06
CA ALA A 31 8.45 -4.69 9.16
C ALA A 31 9.89 -4.57 9.63
N TYR A 32 10.36 -3.35 9.80
CA TYR A 32 11.67 -3.04 10.39
C TYR A 32 11.57 -1.80 11.27
N ARG A 33 12.63 -1.50 12.02
CA ARG A 33 12.74 -0.25 12.77
C ARG A 33 13.82 0.61 12.13
N ASP A 34 13.56 1.90 12.00
CA ASP A 34 14.60 2.85 11.62
C ASP A 34 15.56 3.13 12.78
N GLU A 35 16.56 3.98 12.55
CA GLU A 35 17.56 4.38 13.54
C GLU A 35 16.96 5.04 14.78
N SER A 36 15.77 5.64 14.66
CA SER A 36 15.02 6.23 15.77
C SER A 36 14.14 5.22 16.52
N GLY A 37 14.10 3.97 16.06
CA GLY A 37 13.29 2.89 16.63
C GLY A 37 11.83 2.88 16.16
N VAL A 38 11.46 3.78 15.25
CA VAL A 38 10.09 3.87 14.70
C VAL A 38 9.84 2.70 13.76
N PRO A 39 8.73 1.95 13.94
CA PRO A 39 8.39 0.84 13.05
C PRO A 39 8.01 1.36 11.66
N GLN A 40 8.59 0.77 10.64
CA GLN A 40 8.33 1.06 9.24
C GLN A 40 8.01 -0.22 8.48
N LEU A 41 7.18 -0.09 7.43
CA LEU A 41 6.83 -1.17 6.51
C LEU A 41 7.47 -0.88 5.15
N MET A 42 8.15 -1.87 4.57
CA MET A 42 8.78 -1.77 3.26
C MET A 42 8.49 -3.04 2.46
N PHE A 43 8.19 -2.87 1.17
CA PHE A 43 8.20 -3.98 0.23
C PHE A 43 9.63 -4.23 -0.24
N LYS A 44 10.09 -5.48 -0.16
CA LYS A 44 11.36 -5.90 -0.73
C LYS A 44 11.10 -6.66 -2.02
N ASP A 45 11.97 -6.46 -3.01
CA ASP A 45 11.95 -7.27 -4.22
C ASP A 45 12.15 -8.76 -3.89
N LYS A 46 11.12 -9.57 -4.15
CA LYS A 46 11.07 -11.04 -4.05
C LYS A 46 10.93 -11.70 -5.43
N GLY A 47 11.05 -10.96 -6.53
CA GLY A 47 10.87 -11.44 -7.91
C GLY A 47 9.80 -10.69 -8.71
N HIS A 48 9.35 -11.28 -9.82
CA HIS A 48 8.55 -10.58 -10.83
C HIS A 48 7.25 -9.96 -10.31
N ASP A 49 6.50 -10.66 -9.44
CA ASP A 49 5.21 -10.14 -8.94
C ASP A 49 5.39 -9.00 -7.92
N SER A 50 6.50 -8.99 -7.17
CA SER A 50 6.84 -7.87 -6.29
C SER A 50 7.30 -6.63 -7.04
N LEU A 51 7.83 -6.75 -8.27
CA LEU A 51 8.19 -5.58 -9.07
C LEU A 51 6.93 -4.77 -9.45
N ASN A 52 5.87 -5.45 -9.91
CA ASN A 52 4.58 -4.79 -10.17
C ASN A 52 4.02 -4.13 -8.89
N MET A 53 4.17 -4.78 -7.73
CA MET A 53 3.75 -4.18 -6.45
C MET A 53 4.57 -2.94 -6.09
N LEU A 54 5.88 -2.97 -6.28
CA LEU A 54 6.78 -1.84 -6.01
C LEU A 54 6.43 -0.63 -6.88
N ASP A 55 6.17 -0.82 -8.17
CA ASP A 55 5.76 0.26 -9.07
C ASP A 55 4.44 0.91 -8.61
N ASN A 56 3.47 0.07 -8.21
CA ASN A 56 2.17 0.51 -7.72
C ASN A 56 2.27 1.27 -6.38
N ILE A 57 3.13 0.82 -5.47
CA ILE A 57 3.43 1.52 -4.21
C ILE A 57 4.17 2.84 -4.49
N GLY A 58 5.08 2.86 -5.48
CA GLY A 58 5.75 4.08 -5.94
C GLY A 58 4.75 5.12 -6.45
N ALA A 59 3.83 4.71 -7.34
CA ALA A 59 2.76 5.59 -7.83
C ALA A 59 1.89 6.13 -6.69
N TRP A 60 1.59 5.30 -5.68
CA TRP A 60 0.88 5.75 -4.49
C TRP A 60 1.68 6.76 -3.67
N ALA A 61 2.96 6.51 -3.44
CA ALA A 61 3.85 7.40 -2.72
C ALA A 61 3.93 8.78 -3.40
N ASP A 62 4.08 8.82 -4.72
CA ASP A 62 4.11 10.06 -5.51
C ASP A 62 2.81 10.86 -5.38
N MET A 63 1.66 10.18 -5.50
CA MET A 63 0.35 10.83 -5.35
C MET A 63 0.11 11.33 -3.93
N TYR A 64 0.54 10.57 -2.92
CA TYR A 64 0.47 11.02 -1.53
C TYR A 64 1.38 12.24 -1.29
N GLN A 65 2.58 12.27 -1.87
CA GLN A 65 3.48 13.43 -1.78
C GLN A 65 2.86 14.69 -2.41
N LYS A 66 2.29 14.58 -3.62
CA LYS A 66 1.54 15.69 -4.26
C LYS A 66 0.43 16.21 -3.37
N PHE A 67 -0.33 15.31 -2.75
CA PHE A 67 -1.39 15.69 -1.81
C PHE A 67 -0.83 16.41 -0.57
N ARG A 68 0.27 15.89 0.00
CA ARG A 68 0.94 16.49 1.17
C ARG A 68 1.56 17.86 0.89
N ASN A 69 1.97 18.09 -0.35
CA ASN A 69 2.51 19.36 -0.83
C ASN A 69 1.43 20.33 -1.30
N GLU A 70 0.14 19.98 -1.16
CA GLU A 70 -1.01 20.78 -1.61
C GLU A 70 -1.05 21.02 -3.13
N GLU A 71 -0.36 20.19 -3.92
CA GLU A 71 -0.34 20.25 -5.39
C GLU A 71 -1.64 19.70 -6.00
N ILE A 72 -2.35 18.84 -5.27
CA ILE A 72 -3.65 18.26 -5.64
C ILE A 72 -4.61 18.34 -4.46
N THR A 73 -5.92 18.40 -4.74
CA THR A 73 -6.93 18.45 -3.68
C THR A 73 -7.17 17.07 -3.06
N GLU A 74 -7.80 17.04 -1.88
CA GLU A 74 -8.28 15.78 -1.28
C GLU A 74 -9.21 15.02 -2.24
N LYS A 75 -10.07 15.76 -2.96
CA LYS A 75 -10.96 15.18 -3.97
C LYS A 75 -10.17 14.49 -5.09
N ASP A 76 -9.14 15.13 -5.63
CA ASP A 76 -8.31 14.55 -6.68
C ASP A 76 -7.58 13.29 -6.18
N TYR A 77 -7.09 13.30 -4.95
CA TYR A 77 -6.45 12.14 -4.33
C TYR A 77 -7.43 10.98 -4.08
N LEU A 78 -8.65 11.27 -3.63
CA LEU A 78 -9.72 10.26 -3.47
C LEU A 78 -10.17 9.70 -4.82
N ASP A 79 -10.36 10.56 -5.82
CA ASP A 79 -10.74 10.17 -7.17
C ASP A 79 -9.66 9.27 -7.80
N TRP A 80 -8.37 9.60 -7.62
CA TRP A 80 -7.26 8.74 -8.05
C TRP A 80 -7.29 7.36 -7.38
N LYS A 81 -7.45 7.30 -6.04
CA LYS A 81 -7.55 6.02 -5.32
C LYS A 81 -8.71 5.16 -5.81
N SER A 82 -9.83 5.77 -6.18
CA SER A 82 -11.01 5.06 -6.67
C SER A 82 -10.85 4.45 -8.07
N GLN A 83 -9.91 4.97 -8.86
CA GLN A 83 -9.65 4.57 -10.25
C GLN A 83 -8.48 3.58 -10.37
N PHE A 84 -7.84 3.21 -9.26
CA PHE A 84 -6.66 2.36 -9.24
C PHE A 84 -6.99 0.85 -9.40
N PRO A 85 -6.19 0.06 -10.13
CA PRO A 85 -5.10 0.48 -11.02
C PRO A 85 -5.67 1.21 -12.24
N ALA A 86 -5.05 2.33 -12.63
CA ALA A 86 -5.46 3.05 -13.82
C ALA A 86 -5.36 2.12 -15.04
N LYS A 87 -6.40 2.12 -15.88
CA LYS A 87 -6.43 1.32 -17.11
C LYS A 87 -5.37 1.74 -18.11
#